data_AF-A0A8K0R6U3-F1
#
_entry.id   AF-A0A8K0R6U3-F1
#
_cell.length_a   1.000
_cell.length_b   1.000
_cell.length_c   1.000
_cell.angle_alpha   90.00
_cell.angle_beta   90.00
_cell.angle_gamma   90.00
#
_symmetry.space_group_name_H-M   'P 1'
#
loop_
_entity.id
_entity.type
_entity.pdbx_description
1 polymer ?
#
loop_
_entity_poly.entity_id
_entity_poly.type
_entity_poly.pdbx_seq_one_letter_code
_entity_poly.pdbx_strand_id
1 'polypeptide(L)'
;MTLPQSTTILLHTLNILIGIISIAILSLVARSVALTDKLSSRIPSDVRGTDRGMLFWPGCGGVVDMLLFGFLWMKLPAQNTKKRRVFLNALVFVACFILGRPLIVLVYTFVEDGRARKTVVESSTKAYTIESWSCAYASTNELRVAGALCMELRGARFLLIPSVVFGAVMLLLVIWLRRKMGREGDGVLAREDGEEAKSGV
;
A
#
# COMPACT_ATOMS: atom_id res chain seq x y z
N MET A 1 6.96 29.23 8.63
CA MET A 1 7.43 28.15 9.53
C MET A 1 7.70 26.89 8.71
N THR A 2 8.96 26.52 8.54
CA THR A 2 9.39 25.38 7.73
C THR A 2 9.16 24.07 8.49
N LEU A 3 8.73 23.02 7.79
CA LEU A 3 8.66 21.67 8.38
C LEU A 3 10.07 21.23 8.81
N PRO A 4 10.23 20.48 9.91
CA PRO A 4 11.52 19.92 10.29
C PRO A 4 12.08 19.13 9.09
N GLN A 5 13.28 19.49 8.66
CA GLN A 5 13.91 18.89 7.46
C GLN A 5 13.99 17.37 7.59
N SER A 6 14.29 16.86 8.78
CA SER A 6 14.34 15.42 9.07
C SER A 6 13.02 14.70 8.82
N THR A 7 11.87 15.31 9.15
CA THR A 7 10.55 14.70 8.90
C THR A 7 10.22 14.66 7.42
N THR A 8 10.59 15.73 6.68
CA THR A 8 10.42 15.78 5.23
C THR A 8 11.24 14.69 4.55
N ILE A 9 12.52 14.57 4.91
CA ILE A 9 13.41 13.52 4.38
C ILE A 9 12.82 12.14 4.66
N LEU A 10 12.39 11.88 5.91
CA LEU A 10 11.82 10.60 6.29
C LEU A 10 10.55 10.25 5.49
N LEU A 11 9.64 11.20 5.28
CA LEU A 11 8.43 10.98 4.49
C LEU A 11 8.73 10.66 3.03
N HIS A 12 9.69 11.37 2.42
CA HIS A 12 10.11 11.06 1.05
C HIS A 12 10.77 9.69 0.94
N THR A 13 11.63 9.34 1.89
CA THR A 13 12.24 8.00 1.95
C THR A 13 11.18 6.91 2.05
N LEU A 14 10.18 7.06 2.93
CA LEU A 14 9.08 6.11 3.05
C LEU A 14 8.25 6.02 1.76
N ASN A 15 7.93 7.16 1.14
CA ASN A 15 7.19 7.20 -0.12
C ASN A 15 7.94 6.46 -1.25
N ILE A 16 9.25 6.69 -1.36
CA ILE A 16 10.11 6.01 -2.35
C ILE A 16 10.17 4.50 -2.08
N LEU A 17 10.34 4.08 -0.83
CA LEU A 17 10.36 2.66 -0.46
C LEU A 17 9.05 1.97 -0.82
N ILE A 18 7.91 2.60 -0.52
CA ILE A 18 6.59 2.10 -0.92
C ILE A 18 6.49 1.99 -2.45
N GLY A 19 6.98 2.98 -3.18
CA GLY A 19 7.04 2.96 -4.64
C GLY A 19 7.87 1.80 -5.19
N ILE A 20 9.07 1.57 -4.66
CA ILE A 20 9.95 0.45 -5.04
C ILE A 20 9.24 -0.89 -4.80
N ILE A 21 8.61 -1.06 -3.64
CA ILE A 21 7.86 -2.28 -3.31
C ILE A 21 6.69 -2.47 -4.28
N SER A 22 5.97 -1.39 -4.62
CA SER A 22 4.84 -1.43 -5.54
C SER A 22 5.27 -1.84 -6.96
N ILE A 23 6.41 -1.32 -7.45
CA ILE A 23 7.02 -1.71 -8.73
C ILE A 23 7.48 -3.17 -8.69
N ALA A 24 8.07 -3.61 -7.57
CA ALA A 24 8.47 -5.00 -7.40
C ALA A 24 7.26 -5.95 -7.46
N ILE A 25 6.18 -5.65 -6.73
CA ILE A 25 4.92 -6.39 -6.79
C ILE A 25 4.39 -6.43 -8.23
N LEU A 26 4.33 -5.28 -8.91
CA LEU A 26 3.85 -5.21 -10.29
C LEU A 26 4.71 -6.06 -11.25
N SER A 27 6.03 -6.05 -11.07
CA SER A 27 6.96 -6.84 -11.88
C SER A 27 6.77 -8.34 -11.66
N LEU A 28 6.63 -8.78 -10.40
CA LEU A 28 6.36 -10.19 -10.06
C LEU A 28 5.00 -10.63 -10.63
N VAL A 29 3.97 -9.81 -10.51
CA VAL A 29 2.63 -10.09 -11.04
C VAL A 29 2.65 -10.16 -12.56
N ALA A 30 3.30 -9.22 -13.25
CA ALA A 30 3.44 -9.24 -14.71
C ALA A 30 4.18 -10.51 -15.19
N ARG A 31 5.26 -10.88 -14.50
CA ARG A 31 5.99 -12.13 -14.79
C ARG A 31 5.13 -13.36 -14.52
N SER A 32 4.31 -13.36 -13.47
CA SER A 32 3.38 -14.45 -13.15
C SER A 32 2.33 -14.66 -14.25
N VAL A 33 1.87 -13.59 -14.91
CA VAL A 33 0.95 -13.68 -16.06
C VAL A 33 1.65 -14.38 -17.22
N ALA A 34 2.86 -13.93 -17.60
CA ALA A 34 3.63 -14.56 -18.66
C ALA A 34 3.98 -16.04 -18.37
N LEU A 35 4.24 -16.39 -17.11
CA LEU A 35 4.47 -17.78 -16.70
C LEU A 35 3.18 -18.62 -16.75
N THR A 36 2.04 -18.01 -16.43
CA THR A 36 0.74 -18.68 -16.54
C THR A 36 0.43 -19.01 -17.99
N ASP A 37 0.67 -18.10 -18.94
CA ASP A 37 0.34 -18.35 -20.34
C ASP A 37 1.05 -19.60 -20.88
N LYS A 38 2.30 -19.83 -20.42
CA LYS A 38 3.08 -21.05 -20.71
C LYS A 38 2.49 -22.33 -20.09
N LEU A 39 1.67 -22.20 -19.06
CA LEU A 39 1.00 -23.29 -18.34
C LEU A 39 -0.50 -23.38 -18.64
N SER A 40 -1.02 -22.55 -19.55
CA SER A 40 -2.46 -22.45 -19.85
C SER A 40 -3.12 -23.79 -20.16
N SER A 41 -2.43 -24.67 -20.89
CA SER A 41 -2.92 -26.02 -21.23
C SER A 41 -2.93 -27.02 -20.06
N ARG A 42 -2.28 -26.69 -18.93
CA ARG A 42 -2.12 -27.56 -17.76
C ARG A 42 -2.91 -27.08 -16.55
N ILE A 43 -3.42 -25.85 -16.57
CA ILE A 43 -4.18 -25.28 -15.47
C ILE A 43 -5.59 -25.86 -15.50
N PRO A 44 -6.05 -26.53 -14.42
CA PRO A 44 -7.43 -26.98 -14.31
C PRO A 44 -8.41 -25.81 -14.44
N SER A 45 -9.55 -26.03 -15.08
CA SER A 45 -10.62 -25.03 -15.22
C SER A 45 -11.16 -24.51 -13.88
N ASP A 46 -10.96 -25.27 -12.81
CA ASP A 46 -11.46 -24.96 -11.47
C ASP A 46 -10.53 -24.01 -10.69
N VAL A 47 -9.38 -23.62 -11.27
CA VAL A 47 -8.45 -22.67 -10.65
C VAL A 47 -8.97 -21.24 -10.83
N ARG A 48 -9.29 -20.56 -9.73
CA ARG A 48 -9.80 -19.19 -9.77
C ARG A 48 -8.68 -18.20 -10.14
N GLY A 49 -8.95 -17.36 -11.15
CA GLY A 49 -8.05 -16.31 -11.61
C GLY A 49 -7.96 -15.07 -10.71
N THR A 50 -8.81 -14.98 -9.68
CA THR A 50 -9.07 -13.77 -8.89
C THR A 50 -7.82 -13.21 -8.20
N ASP A 51 -6.86 -14.07 -7.81
CA ASP A 51 -5.67 -13.66 -7.07
C ASP A 51 -4.74 -12.71 -7.84
N ARG A 52 -4.66 -12.83 -9.18
CA ARG A 52 -3.73 -12.01 -9.97
C ARG A 52 -4.21 -10.57 -10.09
N GLY A 53 -5.50 -10.38 -10.34
CA GLY A 53 -6.10 -9.04 -10.40
C GLY A 53 -6.01 -8.31 -9.07
N MET A 54 -6.18 -9.05 -7.96
CA MET A 54 -6.02 -8.54 -6.60
C MET A 54 -4.61 -8.02 -6.33
N LEU A 55 -3.57 -8.73 -6.77
CA LEU A 55 -2.17 -8.30 -6.57
C LEU A 55 -1.71 -7.20 -7.55
N PHE A 56 -2.35 -7.08 -8.71
CA PHE A 56 -2.09 -5.98 -9.64
C PHE A 56 -2.50 -4.62 -9.06
N TRP A 57 -3.61 -4.61 -8.30
CA TRP A 57 -4.18 -3.39 -7.72
C TRP A 57 -3.23 -2.62 -6.79
N PRO A 58 -2.58 -3.23 -5.77
CA PRO A 58 -1.62 -2.53 -4.91
C PRO A 58 -0.33 -2.18 -5.66
N GLY A 59 0.06 -2.95 -6.68
CA GLY A 59 1.22 -2.62 -7.52
C GLY A 59 1.00 -1.35 -8.33
N CYS A 60 -0.04 -1.30 -9.16
CA CYS A 60 -0.36 -0.13 -9.97
C CYS A 60 -0.82 1.07 -9.11
N GLY A 61 -1.72 0.81 -8.16
CA GLY A 61 -2.25 1.82 -7.24
C GLY A 61 -1.16 2.46 -6.39
N GLY A 62 -0.22 1.67 -5.86
CA GLY A 62 0.89 2.18 -5.05
C GLY A 62 1.81 3.14 -5.83
N VAL A 63 2.05 2.90 -7.12
CA VAL A 63 2.81 3.82 -7.99
C VAL A 63 2.05 5.14 -8.18
N VAL A 64 0.76 5.07 -8.46
CA VAL A 64 -0.09 6.26 -8.62
C VAL A 64 -0.15 7.07 -7.32
N ASP A 65 -0.37 6.38 -6.20
CA ASP A 65 -0.47 7.01 -4.89
C ASP A 65 0.87 7.66 -4.48
N MET A 66 2.02 7.03 -4.79
CA MET A 66 3.36 7.59 -4.59
C MET A 66 3.57 8.90 -5.37
N LEU A 67 3.21 8.90 -6.66
CA LEU A 67 3.32 10.08 -7.51
C LEU A 67 2.42 11.20 -6.98
N LEU A 68 1.17 10.88 -6.67
CA LEU A 68 0.21 11.84 -6.13
C LEU A 68 0.70 12.45 -4.81
N PHE A 69 1.25 11.65 -3.91
CA PHE A 69 1.85 12.13 -2.67
C PHE A 69 3.01 13.11 -2.96
N GLY A 70 3.91 12.76 -3.87
CA GLY A 70 5.01 13.62 -4.29
C GLY A 70 4.53 14.95 -4.88
N PHE A 71 3.54 14.92 -5.78
CA PHE A 71 2.96 16.12 -6.38
C PHE A 71 2.29 17.03 -5.34
N LEU A 72 1.49 16.46 -4.43
CA LEU A 72 0.85 17.22 -3.36
C LEU A 72 1.89 17.84 -2.42
N TRP A 73 2.97 17.12 -2.13
CA TRP A 73 4.05 17.62 -1.29
C TRP A 73 4.78 18.81 -1.92
N MET A 74 5.11 18.72 -3.21
CA MET A 74 5.76 19.81 -3.96
C MET A 74 4.91 21.08 -4.04
N LYS A 75 3.57 20.93 -3.98
CA LYS A 75 2.62 22.04 -4.05
C LYS A 75 2.22 22.59 -2.67
N LEU A 76 2.83 22.12 -1.59
CA LEU A 76 2.50 22.56 -0.23
C LEU A 76 2.77 24.07 -0.05
N PRO A 77 1.76 24.88 0.30
CA PRO A 77 1.93 26.33 0.43
C PRO A 77 2.73 26.69 1.69
N ALA A 78 3.73 27.56 1.54
CA ALA A 78 4.65 27.93 2.62
C ALA A 78 4.06 28.90 3.66
N GLN A 79 3.18 29.82 3.24
CA GLN A 79 2.75 30.96 4.08
C GLN A 79 1.25 31.00 4.42
N ASN A 80 0.38 30.32 3.66
CA ASN A 80 -1.07 30.39 3.88
C ASN A 80 -1.59 29.22 4.74
N THR A 81 -1.92 29.50 6.00
CA THR A 81 -2.35 28.49 7.00
C THR A 81 -3.64 27.76 6.62
N LYS A 82 -4.64 28.48 6.09
CA LYS A 82 -5.92 27.89 5.62
C LYS A 82 -5.68 26.91 4.46
N LYS A 83 -4.93 27.34 3.43
CA LYS A 83 -4.58 26.46 2.30
C LYS A 83 -3.77 25.27 2.77
N ARG A 84 -2.78 25.48 3.64
CA ARG A 84 -1.92 24.41 4.19
C ARG A 84 -2.72 23.33 4.91
N ARG A 85 -3.76 23.69 5.68
CA ARG A 85 -4.66 22.73 6.34
C ARG A 85 -5.40 21.83 5.33
N VAL A 86 -5.91 22.41 4.25
CA VAL A 86 -6.56 21.65 3.16
C VAL A 86 -5.58 20.68 2.51
N PHE A 87 -4.35 21.13 2.21
CA PHE A 87 -3.31 20.27 1.65
C PHE A 87 -2.94 19.12 2.59
N LEU A 88 -2.86 19.35 3.90
CA LEU A 88 -2.57 18.28 4.87
C LEU A 88 -3.71 17.27 4.96
N ASN A 89 -4.97 17.70 4.83
CA ASN A 89 -6.09 16.77 4.74
C ASN A 89 -6.00 15.91 3.48
N ALA A 90 -5.61 16.49 2.34
CA ALA A 90 -5.36 15.74 1.12
C ALA A 90 -4.20 14.75 1.28
N LEU A 91 -3.10 15.13 1.95
CA LEU A 91 -1.99 14.22 2.24
C LEU A 91 -2.41 13.07 3.16
N VAL A 92 -3.22 13.33 4.19
CA VAL A 92 -3.78 12.26 5.06
C VAL A 92 -4.64 11.31 4.22
N PHE A 93 -5.49 11.85 3.34
CA PHE A 93 -6.33 11.05 2.44
C PHE A 93 -5.47 10.13 1.57
N VAL A 94 -4.44 10.65 0.90
CA VAL A 94 -3.54 9.83 0.08
C VAL A 94 -2.78 8.79 0.92
N ALA A 95 -2.29 9.16 2.11
CA ALA A 95 -1.64 8.21 3.02
C ALA A 95 -2.59 7.07 3.46
N CYS A 96 -3.89 7.34 3.61
CA CYS A 96 -4.89 6.30 3.86
C CYS A 96 -5.03 5.33 2.68
N PHE A 97 -4.93 5.77 1.42
CA PHE A 97 -4.94 4.86 0.26
C PHE A 97 -3.70 4.01 0.19
N ILE A 98 -2.53 4.62 0.44
CA ILE A 98 -1.24 3.92 0.46
C ILE A 98 -1.24 2.77 1.48
N LEU A 99 -1.85 2.97 2.64
CA LEU A 99 -2.02 1.92 3.64
C LEU A 99 -3.19 0.96 3.28
N GLY A 100 -4.33 1.52 2.91
CA GLY A 100 -5.58 0.79 2.79
C GLY A 100 -5.57 -0.24 1.67
N ARG A 101 -5.01 0.08 0.50
CA ARG A 101 -4.96 -0.84 -0.65
C ARG A 101 -4.19 -2.12 -0.35
N PRO A 102 -2.90 -2.07 0.05
CA PRO A 102 -2.17 -3.30 0.36
C PRO A 102 -2.79 -4.03 1.56
N LEU A 103 -3.37 -3.31 2.54
CA LEU A 103 -4.05 -3.93 3.68
C LEU A 103 -5.28 -4.73 3.26
N ILE A 104 -6.14 -4.18 2.42
CA ILE A 104 -7.35 -4.88 1.92
C ILE A 104 -6.94 -6.15 1.17
N VAL A 105 -5.95 -6.05 0.29
CA VAL A 105 -5.45 -7.20 -0.50
C VAL A 105 -4.78 -8.22 0.41
N LEU A 106 -4.01 -7.79 1.41
CA LEU A 106 -3.39 -8.66 2.39
C LEU A 106 -4.46 -9.44 3.17
N VAL A 107 -5.46 -8.76 3.73
CA VAL A 107 -6.57 -9.40 4.46
C VAL A 107 -7.30 -10.39 3.56
N TYR A 108 -7.63 -9.97 2.33
CA TYR A 108 -8.33 -10.82 1.38
C TYR A 108 -7.53 -12.08 1.04
N THR A 109 -6.24 -11.94 0.69
CA THR A 109 -5.38 -13.08 0.33
C THR A 109 -5.15 -14.04 1.50
N PHE A 110 -5.02 -13.54 2.74
CA PHE A 110 -4.92 -14.41 3.91
C PHE A 110 -6.24 -15.12 4.24
N VAL A 111 -7.38 -14.44 4.09
CA VAL A 111 -8.69 -15.05 4.30
C VAL A 111 -8.97 -16.13 3.25
N GLU A 112 -8.65 -15.87 1.98
CA GLU A 112 -8.84 -16.84 0.90
C GLU A 112 -7.90 -18.05 1.04
N ASP A 113 -6.62 -17.83 1.37
CA ASP A 113 -5.67 -18.92 1.64
C ASP A 113 -6.09 -19.75 2.88
N GLY A 114 -6.61 -19.09 3.92
CA GLY A 114 -7.16 -19.75 5.10
C GLY A 114 -8.40 -20.59 4.79
N ARG A 115 -9.29 -20.13 3.91
CA ARG A 115 -10.45 -20.89 3.45
C ARG A 115 -10.05 -22.10 2.61
N ALA A 116 -9.12 -21.91 1.68
CA ALA A 116 -8.62 -22.99 0.82
C ALA A 116 -8.05 -24.15 1.64
N ARG A 117 -7.29 -23.87 2.71
CA ARG A 117 -6.76 -24.89 3.63
C ARG A 117 -7.84 -25.67 4.38
N LYS A 118 -8.94 -25.04 4.76
CA LYS A 118 -10.04 -25.71 5.48
C LYS A 118 -10.84 -26.62 4.55
N THR A 119 -11.13 -26.18 3.33
CA THR A 119 -11.87 -26.97 2.33
C THR A 119 -11.11 -28.19 1.81
N VAL A 120 -9.78 -28.22 1.96
CA VAL A 120 -8.95 -29.38 1.61
C VAL A 120 -9.27 -30.62 2.44
N VAL A 121 -9.88 -30.44 3.62
CA VAL A 121 -10.23 -31.52 4.55
C VAL A 121 -11.58 -32.18 4.20
N GLU A 122 -12.45 -31.54 3.40
CA GLU A 122 -13.86 -31.94 3.30
C GLU A 122 -14.42 -32.32 1.92
N SER A 123 -13.78 -32.05 0.77
CA SER A 123 -14.35 -32.50 -0.52
C SER A 123 -13.38 -32.64 -1.70
N SER A 124 -13.77 -33.48 -2.65
CA SER A 124 -13.12 -33.77 -3.95
C SER A 124 -13.11 -32.60 -4.94
N THR A 125 -13.82 -31.51 -4.66
CA THR A 125 -13.83 -30.26 -5.44
C THR A 125 -13.08 -29.16 -4.69
N LYS A 126 -11.76 -29.29 -4.64
CA LYS A 126 -10.89 -28.26 -4.03
C LYS A 126 -10.83 -27.05 -4.95
N ALA A 127 -11.41 -25.94 -4.52
CA ALA A 127 -11.17 -24.65 -5.15
C ALA A 127 -9.70 -24.25 -4.89
N TYR A 128 -8.87 -24.29 -5.93
CA TYR A 128 -7.47 -23.91 -5.82
C TYR A 128 -7.26 -22.46 -6.27
N THR A 129 -6.51 -21.72 -5.45
CA THR A 129 -5.83 -20.50 -5.89
C THR A 129 -4.72 -20.86 -6.88
N ILE A 130 -4.34 -19.93 -7.76
CA ILE A 130 -3.24 -20.17 -8.72
C ILE A 130 -1.92 -20.42 -7.97
N GLU A 131 -1.71 -19.70 -6.87
CA GLU A 131 -0.56 -19.91 -5.98
C GLU A 131 -0.55 -21.34 -5.44
N SER A 132 -1.63 -21.78 -4.77
CA SER A 132 -1.67 -23.11 -4.14
C SER A 132 -1.56 -24.25 -5.17
N TRP A 133 -2.24 -24.13 -6.32
CA TRP A 133 -2.13 -25.09 -7.41
C TRP A 133 -0.70 -25.15 -7.96
N SER A 134 -0.09 -24.01 -8.29
CA SER A 134 1.25 -23.99 -8.89
C SER A 134 2.31 -24.51 -7.92
N CYS A 135 2.19 -24.22 -6.62
CA CYS A 135 3.07 -24.76 -5.60
C CYS A 135 2.91 -26.28 -5.45
N ALA A 136 1.67 -26.80 -5.42
CA ALA A 136 1.42 -28.23 -5.37
C ALA A 136 1.94 -28.95 -6.63
N TYR A 137 1.64 -28.40 -7.81
CA TYR A 137 2.05 -28.97 -9.09
C TYR A 137 3.58 -28.98 -9.26
N ALA A 138 4.27 -27.94 -8.77
CA ALA A 138 5.73 -27.90 -8.76
C ALA A 138 6.34 -29.00 -7.88
N SER A 139 5.70 -29.32 -6.75
CA SER A 139 6.17 -30.36 -5.83
C SER A 139 6.01 -31.78 -6.38
N THR A 140 5.04 -32.02 -7.27
CA THR A 140 4.75 -33.36 -7.79
C THR A 140 5.39 -33.65 -9.15
N ASN A 141 5.54 -32.65 -10.02
CA ASN A 141 5.97 -32.85 -11.41
C ASN A 141 7.34 -32.22 -11.74
N GLU A 142 8.06 -31.68 -10.74
CA GLU A 142 9.35 -30.99 -10.88
C GLU A 142 9.39 -29.90 -11.98
N LEU A 143 8.23 -29.35 -12.34
CA LEU A 143 8.14 -28.40 -13.44
C LEU A 143 8.67 -27.03 -12.99
N ARG A 144 9.89 -26.67 -13.42
CA ARG A 144 10.56 -25.39 -13.05
C ARG A 144 9.67 -24.15 -13.27
N VAL A 145 8.84 -24.16 -14.30
CA VAL A 145 7.91 -23.06 -14.63
C VAL A 145 6.82 -22.90 -13.55
N ALA A 146 6.25 -24.00 -13.06
CA ALA A 146 5.26 -23.97 -11.98
C ALA A 146 5.88 -23.53 -10.66
N GLY A 147 7.12 -23.98 -10.38
CA GLY A 147 7.87 -23.55 -9.21
C GLY A 147 8.17 -22.05 -9.22
N ALA A 148 8.56 -21.49 -10.38
CA ALA A 148 8.72 -20.06 -10.54
C ALA A 148 7.40 -19.31 -10.32
N LEU A 149 6.29 -19.77 -10.92
CA LEU A 149 4.98 -19.14 -10.73
C LEU A 149 4.56 -19.09 -9.25
N CYS A 150 4.74 -20.19 -8.52
CA CYS A 150 4.51 -20.28 -7.08
C CYS A 150 5.35 -19.25 -6.30
N MET A 151 6.66 -19.19 -6.56
CA MET A 151 7.58 -18.28 -5.87
C MET A 151 7.29 -16.80 -6.14
N GLU A 152 6.93 -16.46 -7.37
CA GLU A 152 6.62 -15.09 -7.78
C GLU A 152 5.33 -14.58 -7.10
N LEU A 153 4.25 -15.37 -7.11
CA LEU A 153 2.99 -15.02 -6.45
C LEU A 153 3.15 -14.94 -4.93
N ARG A 154 3.85 -15.90 -4.35
CA ARG A 154 4.14 -15.91 -2.91
C ARG A 154 5.00 -14.72 -2.50
N GLY A 155 6.01 -14.39 -3.30
CA GLY A 155 6.86 -13.21 -3.11
C GLY A 155 6.05 -11.91 -3.16
N ALA A 156 5.18 -11.76 -4.16
CA ALA A 156 4.31 -10.58 -4.28
C ALA A 156 3.39 -10.42 -3.07
N ARG A 157 2.80 -11.52 -2.57
CA ARG A 157 1.98 -11.52 -1.35
C ARG A 157 2.79 -11.10 -0.12
N PHE A 158 3.99 -11.62 0.06
CA PHE A 158 4.82 -11.25 1.21
C PHE A 158 5.31 -9.80 1.17
N LEU A 159 5.51 -9.22 -0.02
CA LEU A 159 5.86 -7.81 -0.17
C LEU A 159 4.74 -6.84 0.24
N LEU A 160 3.49 -7.30 0.33
CA LEU A 160 2.40 -6.50 0.88
C LEU A 160 2.59 -6.18 2.37
N ILE A 161 3.24 -7.07 3.14
CA ILE A 161 3.49 -6.87 4.57
C ILE A 161 4.34 -5.62 4.83
N PRO A 162 5.58 -5.49 4.30
CA PRO A 162 6.38 -4.29 4.49
C PRO A 162 5.71 -3.05 3.87
N SER A 163 4.94 -3.20 2.78
CA SER A 163 4.15 -2.09 2.21
C SER A 163 3.13 -1.53 3.22
N VAL A 164 2.38 -2.41 3.90
CA VAL A 164 1.44 -2.02 4.97
C VAL A 164 2.17 -1.37 6.14
N VAL A 165 3.31 -1.92 6.56
CA VAL A 165 4.11 -1.36 7.67
C VAL A 165 4.58 0.05 7.34
N PHE A 166 5.18 0.26 6.17
CA PHE A 166 5.64 1.60 5.76
C PHE A 166 4.48 2.57 5.55
N GLY A 167 3.36 2.11 4.98
CA GLY A 167 2.15 2.90 4.83
C GLY A 167 1.59 3.35 6.18
N ALA A 168 1.59 2.48 7.20
CA ALA A 168 1.13 2.81 8.54
C ALA A 168 2.02 3.85 9.22
N VAL A 169 3.35 3.66 9.14
CA VAL A 169 4.32 4.64 9.68
C VAL A 169 4.16 5.99 9.00
N MET A 170 4.03 6.01 7.68
CA MET A 170 3.84 7.25 6.93
C MET A 170 2.53 7.94 7.31
N LEU A 171 1.42 7.22 7.43
CA LEU A 171 0.13 7.77 7.86
C LEU A 171 0.22 8.38 9.26
N LEU A 172 0.85 7.69 10.21
CA LEU A 172 1.06 8.20 11.57
C LEU A 172 1.87 9.49 11.57
N LEU A 173 2.94 9.57 10.77
CA LEU A 173 3.75 10.78 10.62
C LEU A 173 2.95 11.95 10.05
N VAL A 174 2.13 11.72 9.01
CA VAL A 174 1.29 12.77 8.42
C VAL A 174 0.22 13.25 9.41
N ILE A 175 -0.41 12.35 10.16
CA ILE A 175 -1.37 12.70 11.22
C ILE A 175 -0.68 13.52 12.32
N TRP A 176 0.52 13.09 12.74
CA TRP A 176 1.30 13.79 13.75
C TRP A 176 1.66 15.22 13.29
N LEU A 177 2.13 15.37 12.04
CA LEU A 177 2.39 16.67 11.44
C LEU A 177 1.15 17.56 11.44
N ARG A 178 0.00 17.02 11.02
CA ARG A 178 -1.28 17.74 11.03
C ARG A 178 -1.64 18.24 12.44
N ARG A 179 -1.50 17.39 13.45
CA ARG A 179 -1.79 17.75 14.86
C ARG A 179 -0.85 18.83 15.39
N LYS A 180 0.45 18.71 15.11
CA LYS A 180 1.46 19.68 15.54
C LYS A 180 1.15 21.08 15.01
N MET A 181 0.82 21.19 13.72
CA MET A 181 0.47 22.47 13.10
C MET A 181 -0.87 23.03 13.56
N GLY A 182 -1.81 22.19 14.00
CA GLY A 182 -3.06 22.65 14.61
C GLY A 182 -2.82 23.40 15.92
N ARG A 183 -2.04 22.80 16.83
CA ARG A 183 -1.73 23.39 18.15
C ARG A 183 -1.01 24.73 18.04
N GLU A 184 -0.11 24.88 17.08
CA GLU A 184 0.63 26.13 16.87
C GLU A 184 -0.27 27.25 16.34
N GLY A 185 -1.28 26.93 15.51
CA GLY A 185 -2.23 27.93 15.00
C GLY A 185 -3.14 28.51 16.07
N ASP A 186 -3.61 27.67 16.99
CA ASP A 186 -4.52 28.10 18.07
C ASP A 186 -3.78 28.98 19.11
N GLY A 187 -2.49 28.73 19.34
CA GLY A 187 -1.67 29.53 20.25
C GLY A 187 -1.30 30.93 19.72
N VAL A 188 -1.27 31.13 18.40
CA VAL A 188 -1.01 32.45 17.81
C VAL A 188 -2.26 33.33 17.90
N LEU A 189 -3.44 32.78 17.57
CA LEU A 189 -4.71 33.50 17.64
C LEU A 189 -5.01 33.97 19.07
N ALA A 190 -4.81 33.11 20.07
CA ALA A 190 -5.02 33.47 21.48
C ALA A 190 -4.07 34.59 21.98
N ARG A 191 -2.95 34.84 21.29
CA ARG A 191 -2.00 35.89 21.64
C ARG A 191 -2.34 37.23 20.99
N GLU A 192 -2.86 37.23 19.76
CA GLU A 192 -3.35 38.44 19.09
C GLU A 192 -4.57 39.02 19.83
N ASP A 193 -5.53 38.18 20.21
CA ASP A 193 -6.72 38.62 20.98
C ASP A 193 -6.35 39.21 22.36
N GLY A 194 -5.25 38.75 22.94
CA GLY A 194 -4.74 39.22 24.23
C GLY A 194 -3.94 40.54 24.16
N GLU A 195 -3.34 40.87 23.01
CA GLU A 195 -2.64 42.14 22.78
C GLU A 195 -3.63 43.28 22.42
N GLU A 196 -4.67 43.00 21.63
CA GLU A 196 -5.73 43.99 21.35
C GLU A 196 -6.47 44.42 22.62
N ALA A 197 -6.72 43.48 23.55
CA ALA A 197 -7.36 43.79 24.83
C ALA A 197 -6.54 44.73 25.74
N LYS A 198 -5.21 44.84 25.54
CA LYS A 198 -4.34 45.71 26.35
C LYS A 198 -4.10 47.09 25.77
N SER A 199 -4.34 47.30 24.47
CA SER A 199 -4.11 48.59 23.82
C SER A 199 -5.31 49.55 23.86
N GLY A 200 -6.44 49.10 24.43
CA GLY A 200 -7.67 49.87 24.52
C GLY A 200 -7.92 50.58 25.87
N VAL A 201 -6.91 50.72 26.73
CA VAL A 201 -6.98 51.41 28.03
C VAL A 201 -6.06 52.63 28.04
#